data_AF-A0A147F5K2-F1
#
_entry.id   AF-A0A147F5K2-F1
#
_cell.length_a   1.000
_cell.length_b   1.000
_cell.length_c   1.000
_cell.angle_alpha   90.00
_cell.angle_beta   90.00
_cell.angle_gamma   90.00
#
_symmetry.space_group_name_H-M   'P 1'
#
loop_
_entity.id
_entity.type
_entity.pdbx_description
1 polymer ?
#
loop_
_entity_poly.entity_id
_entity_poly.type
_entity_poly.pdbx_seq_one_letter_code
_entity_poly.pdbx_strand_id
1 'polypeptide(L)'
;MSAASALERQRAAIRAAQARLAAFVASTSADVDDAARDAEAALRSAVSSGAGLDRVSAELELSPRALRAIVEGSVRLRSLHPDDRLRPA
;
A
#
# COMPACT_ATOMS: atom_id res chain seq x y z
N MET A 1 -26.14 -5.33 6.02
CA MET A 1 -25.07 -4.73 5.19
C MET A 1 -25.10 -5.41 3.83
N SER A 2 -25.34 -4.67 2.73
CA SER A 2 -25.52 -5.27 1.40
C SER A 2 -24.19 -5.62 0.73
N ALA A 3 -24.20 -6.59 -0.19
CA ALA A 3 -23.03 -6.92 -1.00
C ALA A 3 -22.47 -5.72 -1.78
N ALA A 4 -23.35 -4.82 -2.26
CA ALA A 4 -22.96 -3.58 -2.91
C ALA A 4 -22.14 -2.67 -1.99
N SER A 5 -22.58 -2.48 -0.73
CA SER A 5 -21.85 -1.67 0.25
C SER A 5 -20.47 -2.25 0.60
N ALA A 6 -20.33 -3.59 0.57
CA ALA A 6 -19.04 -4.24 0.81
C ALA A 6 -18.07 -4.02 -0.36
N LEU A 7 -18.56 -4.15 -1.59
CA LEU A 7 -17.76 -3.91 -2.78
C LEU A 7 -17.30 -2.45 -2.89
N GLU A 8 -18.16 -1.49 -2.55
CA GLU A 8 -17.81 -0.07 -2.51
C GLU A 8 -16.71 0.22 -1.49
N ARG A 9 -16.80 -0.35 -0.28
CA ARG A 9 -15.74 -0.22 0.73
C ARG A 9 -14.42 -0.83 0.26
N GLN A 10 -14.44 -2.00 -0.36
CA GLN A 10 -13.24 -2.62 -0.94
C GLN A 10 -12.60 -1.71 -2.00
N ARG A 11 -13.40 -1.18 -2.93
CA ARG A 11 -12.92 -0.26 -3.97
C ARG A 11 -12.36 1.03 -3.37
N ALA A 12 -13.01 1.58 -2.35
CA ALA A 12 -12.51 2.77 -1.67
C ALA A 12 -11.17 2.50 -0.98
N ALA A 13 -11.01 1.36 -0.32
CA ALA A 13 -9.76 0.97 0.34
C ALA A 13 -8.62 0.77 -0.67
N ILE A 14 -8.89 0.10 -1.80
CA ILE A 14 -7.90 -0.08 -2.88
C ILE A 14 -7.47 1.27 -3.47
N ARG A 15 -8.43 2.17 -3.77
CA ARG A 15 -8.09 3.52 -4.26
C ARG A 15 -7.28 4.33 -3.25
N ALA A 16 -7.58 4.22 -1.97
CA ALA A 16 -6.79 4.87 -0.92
C ALA A 16 -5.35 4.33 -0.89
N ALA A 17 -5.17 3.00 -1.01
CA ALA A 17 -3.84 2.40 -1.10
C ALA A 17 -3.06 2.85 -2.33
N GLN A 18 -3.71 2.93 -3.51
CA GLN A 18 -3.10 3.47 -4.73
C GLN A 18 -2.63 4.92 -4.54
N ALA A 19 -3.50 5.78 -3.99
CA ALA A 19 -3.16 7.18 -3.75
C ALA A 19 -1.98 7.34 -2.78
N ARG A 20 -1.93 6.52 -1.71
CA ARG A 20 -0.81 6.58 -0.75
C ARG A 20 0.49 6.02 -1.32
N LEU A 21 0.44 4.97 -2.15
CA LEU A 21 1.61 4.48 -2.88
C LEU A 21 2.15 5.54 -3.85
N ALA A 22 1.28 6.22 -4.60
CA ALA A 22 1.68 7.30 -5.49
C ALA A 22 2.33 8.47 -4.71
N ALA A 23 1.78 8.84 -3.56
CA ALA A 23 2.36 9.85 -2.69
C ALA A 23 3.73 9.41 -2.14
N PHE A 24 3.89 8.14 -1.76
CA PHE A 24 5.19 7.60 -1.36
C PHE A 24 6.22 7.67 -2.50
N VAL A 25 5.87 7.28 -3.72
CA VAL A 25 6.77 7.36 -4.88
C VAL A 25 7.18 8.80 -5.19
N ALA A 26 6.28 9.77 -4.98
CA ALA A 26 6.53 11.18 -5.20
C ALA A 26 7.17 11.89 -3.99
N SER A 27 7.41 11.18 -2.89
CA SER A 27 7.93 11.77 -1.66
C SER A 27 9.39 12.20 -1.78
N THR A 28 9.79 13.06 -0.86
CA THR A 28 11.13 13.63 -0.73
C THR A 28 11.78 13.18 0.57
N SER A 29 13.05 13.53 0.77
CA SER A 29 13.72 13.24 2.05
C SER A 29 13.04 13.84 3.28
N ALA A 30 12.21 14.87 3.11
CA ALA A 30 11.53 15.55 4.22
C ALA A 30 10.31 14.77 4.74
N ASP A 31 9.64 13.98 3.90
CA ASP A 31 8.33 13.38 4.18
C ASP A 31 8.26 11.87 3.88
N VAL A 32 9.31 11.28 3.30
CA VAL A 32 9.35 9.88 2.90
C VAL A 32 9.04 8.88 4.02
N ASP A 33 9.40 9.18 5.28
CA ASP A 33 9.08 8.29 6.41
C ASP A 33 7.59 8.32 6.77
N ASP A 34 6.94 9.48 6.70
CA ASP A 34 5.50 9.61 6.89
C ASP A 34 4.74 8.99 5.71
N ALA A 35 5.18 9.29 4.48
CA ALA A 35 4.58 8.75 3.27
C ALA A 35 4.67 7.21 3.23
N ALA A 36 5.80 6.63 3.64
CA ALA A 36 5.97 5.18 3.75
C ALA A 36 4.99 4.58 4.78
N ARG A 37 4.90 5.18 5.98
CA ARG A 37 3.99 4.71 7.04
C ARG A 37 2.52 4.77 6.61
N ASP A 38 2.13 5.84 5.94
CA ASP A 38 0.78 6.03 5.44
C ASP A 38 0.42 5.05 4.32
N ALA A 39 1.36 4.79 3.41
CA ALA A 39 1.21 3.77 2.39
C ALA A 39 1.08 2.37 2.99
N GLU A 40 1.96 2.00 3.94
CA GLU A 40 1.87 0.71 4.66
C GLU A 40 0.52 0.55 5.38
N ALA A 41 0.02 1.61 6.02
CA ALA A 41 -1.28 1.60 6.68
C ALA A 41 -2.44 1.40 5.69
N ALA A 42 -2.39 2.08 4.55
CA ALA A 42 -3.40 1.95 3.51
C ALA A 42 -3.39 0.54 2.86
N LEU A 43 -2.21 -0.06 2.66
CA LEU A 43 -2.07 -1.44 2.20
C LEU A 43 -2.71 -2.44 3.19
N ARG A 44 -2.42 -2.28 4.48
CA ARG A 44 -3.04 -3.09 5.55
C ARG A 44 -4.57 -2.95 5.57
N SER A 45 -5.06 -1.74 5.35
CA SER A 45 -6.51 -1.47 5.27
C SER A 45 -7.13 -2.11 4.03
N ALA A 46 -6.48 -2.02 2.86
CA ALA A 46 -6.96 -2.64 1.63
C ALA A 46 -7.05 -4.17 1.75
N VAL A 47 -6.04 -4.82 2.33
CA VAL A 47 -6.08 -6.28 2.58
C VAL A 47 -7.13 -6.65 3.62
N SER A 48 -7.27 -5.84 4.68
CA SER A 48 -8.29 -6.07 5.73
C SER A 48 -9.73 -5.75 5.28
N SER A 49 -9.92 -5.11 4.12
CA SER A 49 -11.24 -4.76 3.58
C SER A 49 -12.07 -5.96 3.11
N GLY A 50 -11.48 -7.16 3.13
CA GLY A 50 -12.05 -8.38 2.57
C GLY A 50 -11.86 -8.48 1.05
N ALA A 51 -11.15 -7.54 0.43
CA ALA A 51 -10.59 -7.75 -0.90
C ALA A 51 -9.49 -8.82 -0.80
N GLY A 52 -9.63 -9.92 -1.53
CA GLY A 52 -8.60 -10.96 -1.56
C GLY A 52 -7.23 -10.41 -1.96
N LEU A 53 -6.16 -10.97 -1.40
CA LEU A 53 -4.79 -10.52 -1.63
C LEU A 53 -4.45 -10.43 -3.13
N ASP A 54 -4.93 -11.38 -3.94
CA ASP A 54 -4.70 -11.42 -5.39
C ASP A 54 -5.36 -10.25 -6.14
N ARG A 55 -6.52 -9.80 -5.66
CA ARG A 55 -7.19 -8.63 -6.24
C ARG A 55 -6.45 -7.36 -5.88
N VAL A 56 -6.08 -7.21 -4.61
CA VAL A 56 -5.33 -6.03 -4.15
C VAL A 56 -3.98 -5.96 -4.85
N SER A 57 -3.27 -7.08 -4.98
CA SER A 57 -1.96 -7.11 -5.65
C SER A 57 -2.07 -6.75 -7.13
N ALA A 58 -3.07 -7.27 -7.85
CA ALA A 58 -3.31 -6.93 -9.26
C ALA A 58 -3.63 -5.44 -9.46
N GLU A 59 -4.49 -4.86 -8.62
CA GLU A 59 -4.90 -3.45 -8.71
C GLU A 59 -3.79 -2.47 -8.31
N LEU A 60 -2.84 -2.93 -7.50
CA LEU A 60 -1.69 -2.12 -7.06
C LEU A 60 -0.43 -2.39 -7.91
N GLU A 61 -0.51 -3.29 -8.89
CA GLU A 61 0.63 -3.74 -9.69
C GLU A 61 1.82 -4.23 -8.84
N LEU A 62 1.52 -4.79 -7.67
CA LEU A 62 2.49 -5.37 -6.75
C LEU A 62 2.48 -6.89 -6.86
N SER A 63 3.63 -7.53 -6.68
CA SER A 63 3.62 -8.99 -6.51
C SER A 63 2.85 -9.35 -5.21
N PRO A 64 2.04 -10.42 -5.19
CA PRO A 64 1.35 -10.87 -3.98
C PRO A 64 2.32 -11.14 -2.82
N ARG A 65 3.52 -11.64 -3.12
CA ARG A 65 4.59 -11.87 -2.15
C ARG A 65 5.09 -10.56 -1.52
N ALA A 66 5.36 -9.53 -2.33
CA ALA A 66 5.80 -8.23 -1.82
C ALA A 66 4.70 -7.57 -0.98
N LEU A 67 3.46 -7.59 -1.46
CA LEU A 67 2.32 -7.05 -0.71
C LEU A 67 2.17 -7.74 0.65
N ARG A 68 2.25 -9.07 0.69
CA ARG A 68 2.24 -9.84 1.94
C ARG A 68 3.39 -9.43 2.86
N ALA A 69 4.62 -9.37 2.36
CA ALA A 69 5.79 -9.02 3.16
C ALA A 69 5.69 -7.61 3.78
N ILE A 70 5.12 -6.64 3.05
CA ILE A 70 4.88 -5.29 3.56
C ILE A 70 3.80 -5.28 4.64
N VAL A 71 2.67 -5.97 4.39
CA VAL A 71 1.55 -6.05 5.33
C VAL A 71 1.94 -6.74 6.63
N GLU A 72 2.77 -7.78 6.55
CA GLU A 72 3.32 -8.51 7.70
C GLU A 72 4.47 -7.76 8.38
N GLY A 73 4.90 -6.61 7.85
CA GLY A 73 6.01 -5.82 8.39
C GLY A 73 7.38 -6.47 8.23
N SER A 74 7.48 -7.54 7.44
CA SER A 74 8.74 -8.21 7.10
C SER A 74 9.62 -7.35 6.19
N VAL A 75 9.01 -6.46 5.40
CA VAL A 75 9.70 -5.48 4.57
C VAL A 75 9.08 -4.11 4.80
N ARG A 76 9.92 -3.11 5.06
CA ARG A 76 9.48 -1.71 5.12
C ARG A 76 9.41 -1.15 3.72
N LEU A 77 8.31 -0.46 3.40
CA LEU A 77 8.13 0.20 2.11
C LEU A 77 9.24 1.23 1.88
N ARG A 78 9.70 1.87 2.97
CA ARG A 78 10.83 2.81 3.00
C ARG A 78 12.10 2.28 2.33
N SER A 79 12.40 1.00 2.52
CA SER A 79 13.58 0.32 1.94
C SER A 79 13.43 0.03 0.46
N LEU A 80 12.21 0.13 -0.08
CA LEU A 80 11.86 -0.14 -1.47
C LEU A 80 11.63 1.14 -2.28
N HIS A 81 12.01 2.31 -1.75
CA HIS A 81 11.79 3.58 -2.44
C HIS A 81 12.45 3.56 -3.84
N PRO A 82 11.78 4.02 -4.91
CA PRO A 82 12.35 3.99 -6.26
C PRO A 82 13.59 4.89 -6.40
N ASP A 83 13.62 6.04 -5.72
CA ASP A 83 14.84 6.84 -5.56
C ASP A 83 15.80 6.20 -4.54
N ASP A 84 16.94 5.72 -5.04
CA ASP A 84 18.01 5.12 -4.24
C ASP A 84 18.56 6.07 -3.17
N ARG A 85 18.59 7.38 -3.43
CA ARG A 85 19.09 8.38 -2.47
C ARG A 85 18.21 8.49 -1.25
N LEU A 86 16.94 8.15 -1.42
CA LEU A 86 16.01 8.13 -0.32
C LEU A 86 16.13 6.83 0.46
N ARG A 87 16.60 5.70 -0.09
CA ARG A 87 16.67 4.46 0.69
C ARG A 87 17.58 4.60 1.93
N PRO A 88 17.26 3.92 3.04
CA PRO A 88 18.15 3.86 4.19
C PRO A 88 19.51 3.29 3.75
N ALA A 89 20.59 3.91 4.24
CA ALA A 89 21.97 3.52 3.99
C ALA A 89 22.34 2.20 4.68
#